data_AF-A0A8T4XXN8-F1
#
_entry.id   AF-A0A8T4XXN8-F1
#
_cell.length_a   1.000
_cell.length_b   1.000
_cell.length_c   1.000
_cell.angle_alpha   90.00
_cell.angle_beta   90.00
_cell.angle_gamma   90.00
#
_symmetry.space_group_name_H-M   'P 1'
#
loop_
_entity.id
_entity.type
_entity.pdbx_description
1 polymer ?
#
loop_
_entity_poly.entity_id
_entity_poly.type
_entity_poly.pdbx_seq_one_letter_code
_entity_poly.pdbx_strand_id
1 'polypeptide(L)'
;MNLKLLKEFGTRKEFEEAMRDRGIELTDDGVRLTRYVIIADEIGRINSRTFERISGNIWAKKEFWIEDPDVFSAKLCIFNFCEKGDEGAPLYIEVNGIGKGRTVVHRWKTRREYWEDRWAAIPIPVEWLKKGINEFVFHCDKDIVWNLWIDNCRWPNRSAKSIDGGLSWNYERMGFNDSCDGEYVARLWLERYEDRGTITSPVLNLASLAFKGSISPRIVLKSLSLSFQAL
;
A
#
# COMPACT_ATOMS: atom_id res chain seq x y z
N MET A 1 -25.27 -20.93 41.86
CA MET A 1 -25.69 -21.35 40.51
C MET A 1 -24.50 -21.24 39.58
N ASN A 2 -24.08 -22.33 38.94
CA ASN A 2 -23.00 -22.29 37.94
C ASN A 2 -23.63 -21.99 36.58
N LEU A 3 -23.39 -20.78 36.07
CA LEU A 3 -23.83 -20.37 34.73
C LEU A 3 -22.71 -20.66 33.73
N LYS A 4 -23.01 -21.46 32.70
CA LYS A 4 -22.14 -21.63 31.54
C LYS A 4 -22.60 -20.66 30.46
N LEU A 5 -21.74 -19.70 30.11
CA LEU A 5 -21.99 -18.71 29.06
C LEU A 5 -21.17 -19.09 27.84
N LEU A 6 -21.79 -18.98 26.66
CA LEU A 6 -21.18 -19.28 25.38
C LEU A 6 -21.34 -18.06 24.47
N LYS A 7 -20.23 -17.57 23.94
CA LYS A 7 -20.20 -16.56 22.88
C LYS A 7 -19.42 -17.17 21.72
N GLU A 8 -20.11 -17.37 20.61
CA GLU A 8 -19.54 -17.87 19.37
C GLU A 8 -19.38 -16.73 18.37
N PHE A 9 -18.38 -16.87 17.50
CA PHE A 9 -18.14 -16.03 16.35
C PHE A 9 -18.02 -16.96 15.16
N GLY A 10 -19.11 -17.12 14.40
CA GLY A 10 -19.19 -18.03 13.26
C GLY A 10 -19.68 -17.36 11.98
N THR A 11 -20.24 -16.16 12.09
CA THR A 11 -20.77 -15.40 10.95
C THR A 11 -20.01 -14.10 10.73
N ARG A 12 -20.02 -13.62 9.48
CA ARG A 12 -19.47 -12.30 9.13
C ARG A 12 -19.95 -11.19 10.05
N LYS A 13 -21.25 -11.11 10.33
CA LYS A 13 -21.86 -10.08 11.20
C LYS A 13 -21.26 -10.09 12.61
N GLU A 14 -20.96 -11.26 13.16
CA GLU A 14 -20.35 -11.36 14.50
C GLU A 14 -18.89 -10.92 14.49
N PHE A 15 -18.16 -11.15 13.39
CA PHE A 15 -16.80 -10.66 13.22
C PHE A 15 -16.73 -9.18 12.83
N GLU A 16 -17.80 -8.58 12.29
CA GLU A 16 -17.87 -7.14 12.03
C GLU A 16 -17.83 -6.31 13.32
N GLU A 17 -18.25 -6.87 14.46
CA GLU A 17 -18.11 -6.24 15.78
C GLU A 17 -16.69 -6.31 16.35
N ALA A 18 -15.82 -7.15 15.77
CA ALA A 18 -14.45 -7.33 16.21
C ALA A 18 -13.52 -6.27 15.62
N MET A 19 -12.51 -5.87 16.40
CA MET A 19 -11.42 -5.05 15.87
C MET A 19 -10.45 -5.97 15.11
N ARG A 20 -10.01 -5.57 13.93
CA ARG A 20 -9.05 -6.33 13.12
C ARG A 20 -7.96 -5.44 12.56
N ASP A 21 -6.79 -6.01 12.37
CA ASP A 21 -5.75 -5.37 11.57
C ASP A 21 -6.01 -5.55 10.07
N ARG A 22 -5.17 -4.89 9.26
CA ARG A 22 -5.26 -4.93 7.79
C ARG A 22 -4.98 -6.30 7.19
N GLY A 23 -4.39 -7.22 7.97
CA GLY A 23 -4.04 -8.56 7.54
C GLY A 23 -5.23 -9.52 7.56
N ILE A 24 -6.40 -9.07 8.04
CA ILE A 24 -7.62 -9.90 8.11
C ILE A 24 -8.69 -9.39 7.14
N GLU A 25 -9.13 -10.30 6.27
CA GLU A 25 -10.31 -10.15 5.44
C GLU A 25 -11.48 -10.92 6.07
N LEU A 26 -12.66 -10.28 6.12
CA LEU A 26 -13.91 -10.95 6.46
C LEU A 26 -14.56 -11.42 5.17
N THR A 27 -14.91 -12.69 5.15
CA THR A 27 -15.64 -13.35 4.07
C THR A 27 -16.99 -13.81 4.61
N ASP A 28 -17.89 -14.19 3.71
CA ASP A 28 -19.20 -14.71 4.14
C ASP A 28 -19.07 -16.04 4.90
N ASP A 29 -18.00 -16.80 4.63
CA ASP A 29 -17.69 -18.10 5.24
C ASP A 29 -16.74 -18.01 6.45
N GLY A 30 -16.36 -16.80 6.90
CA GLY A 30 -15.49 -16.60 8.07
C GLY A 30 -14.37 -15.58 7.86
N VAL A 31 -13.21 -15.83 8.46
CA VAL A 31 -12.06 -14.91 8.43
C VAL A 31 -10.86 -15.55 7.75
N ARG A 32 -10.11 -14.76 6.98
CA ARG A 32 -8.88 -15.22 6.34
C ARG A 32 -7.82 -14.13 6.32
N LEU A 33 -6.59 -14.52 6.04
CA LEU A 33 -5.51 -13.58 5.75
C LEU A 33 -5.80 -12.85 4.43
N THR A 34 -5.58 -11.54 4.44
CA THR A 34 -5.67 -10.70 3.23
C THR A 34 -4.68 -11.24 2.19
N ARG A 35 -5.13 -11.38 0.94
CA ARG A 35 -4.33 -11.88 -0.19
C ARG A 35 -3.58 -10.76 -0.93
N TYR A 36 -3.16 -9.73 -0.21
CA TYR A 36 -2.28 -8.71 -0.75
C TYR A 36 -1.55 -7.96 0.36
N VAL A 37 -0.37 -7.47 0.02
CA VAL A 37 0.44 -6.56 0.83
C VAL A 37 0.66 -5.27 0.04
N ILE A 38 0.54 -4.13 0.72
CA ILE A 38 0.86 -2.82 0.14
C ILE A 38 2.05 -2.25 0.89
N ILE A 39 3.12 -1.96 0.15
CA ILE A 39 4.32 -1.27 0.63
C ILE A 39 4.22 0.19 0.21
N ALA A 40 4.30 1.10 1.18
CA ALA A 40 4.24 2.53 0.98
C ALA A 40 5.02 3.25 2.09
N ASP A 41 5.81 4.25 1.71
CA ASP A 41 6.58 5.11 2.64
C ASP A 41 5.90 6.49 2.83
N GLU A 42 4.77 6.70 2.17
CA GLU A 42 3.93 7.88 2.20
C GLU A 42 2.54 7.56 2.78
N ILE A 43 1.73 8.58 3.08
CA ILE A 43 0.37 8.41 3.65
C ILE A 43 -0.72 8.80 2.64
N GLY A 44 -0.36 9.53 1.60
CA GLY A 44 -1.25 10.07 0.57
C GLY A 44 -1.77 11.46 0.95
N ARG A 45 -1.09 12.19 1.83
CA ARG A 45 -1.50 13.53 2.29
C ARG A 45 -0.96 14.62 1.38
N ILE A 46 -1.41 14.58 0.14
CA ILE A 46 -0.96 15.50 -0.89
C ILE A 46 -1.86 16.71 -1.09
N ASN A 47 -1.26 17.76 -1.64
CA ASN A 47 -1.97 18.89 -2.20
C ASN A 47 -1.71 18.98 -3.72
N SER A 48 -2.39 19.89 -4.42
CA SER A 48 -2.28 20.01 -5.88
C SER A 48 -0.98 20.65 -6.40
N ARG A 49 -0.09 21.09 -5.51
CA ARG A 49 1.09 21.92 -5.82
C ARG A 49 2.43 21.23 -5.55
N THR A 50 2.46 20.18 -4.72
CA THR A 50 3.71 19.47 -4.39
C THR A 50 3.88 18.25 -5.29
N PHE A 51 4.60 18.42 -6.39
CA PHE A 51 4.94 17.35 -7.32
C PHE A 51 6.30 17.62 -7.97
N GLU A 52 6.92 16.55 -8.47
CA GLU A 52 8.08 16.61 -9.35
C GLU A 52 7.65 16.63 -10.81
N ARG A 53 8.28 17.49 -11.61
CA ARG A 53 8.14 17.51 -13.07
C ARG A 53 9.29 16.74 -13.70
N ILE A 54 8.98 15.59 -14.25
CA ILE A 54 9.91 14.71 -14.98
C ILE A 54 9.83 15.06 -16.46
N SER A 55 10.98 15.34 -17.05
CA SER A 55 11.14 15.60 -18.49
C SER A 55 12.61 15.58 -18.89
N GLY A 56 12.95 14.94 -20.00
CA GLY A 56 14.32 14.90 -20.51
C GLY A 56 15.30 14.30 -19.50
N ASN A 57 16.20 15.12 -18.95
CA ASN A 57 17.23 14.67 -17.99
C ASN A 57 16.76 14.70 -16.53
N ILE A 58 15.56 15.24 -16.26
CA ILE A 58 14.99 15.22 -14.91
C ILE A 58 14.29 13.90 -14.72
N TRP A 59 14.88 12.99 -13.93
CA TRP A 59 14.38 11.65 -13.67
C TRP A 59 14.01 11.50 -12.20
N ALA A 60 13.12 10.56 -11.91
CA ALA A 60 12.73 10.20 -10.55
C ALA A 60 13.14 8.77 -10.23
N LYS A 61 13.45 8.49 -8.97
CA LYS A 61 13.64 7.15 -8.44
C LYS A 61 12.74 6.95 -7.23
N LYS A 62 12.11 5.78 -7.15
CA LYS A 62 11.46 5.26 -5.95
C LYS A 62 12.07 3.91 -5.59
N GLU A 63 12.30 3.70 -4.30
CA GLU A 63 12.81 2.45 -3.74
C GLU A 63 11.75 1.79 -2.85
N PHE A 64 11.60 0.48 -2.97
CA PHE A 64 10.76 -0.32 -2.07
C PHE A 64 11.58 -1.43 -1.44
N TRP A 65 11.45 -1.62 -0.13
CA TRP A 65 12.02 -2.77 0.57
C TRP A 65 11.06 -3.95 0.52
N ILE A 66 11.48 -5.04 -0.13
CA ILE A 66 10.72 -6.29 -0.21
C ILE A 66 11.40 -7.33 0.67
N GLU A 67 10.71 -7.76 1.73
CA GLU A 67 11.23 -8.80 2.63
C GLU A 67 11.22 -10.20 2.00
N ASP A 68 10.12 -10.53 1.34
CA ASP A 68 9.91 -11.79 0.62
C ASP A 68 9.51 -11.48 -0.84
N PRO A 69 10.30 -11.86 -1.85
CA PRO A 69 9.95 -11.67 -3.25
C PRO A 69 9.01 -12.76 -3.79
N ASP A 70 8.64 -13.79 -3.03
CA ASP A 70 7.69 -14.81 -3.46
C ASP A 70 6.26 -14.23 -3.46
N VAL A 71 5.81 -13.81 -4.64
CA VAL A 71 4.53 -13.14 -4.85
C VAL A 71 3.88 -13.66 -6.13
N PHE A 72 2.56 -13.80 -6.11
CA PHE A 72 1.78 -14.29 -7.26
C PHE A 72 1.71 -13.25 -8.39
N SER A 73 1.61 -11.97 -8.03
CA SER A 73 1.59 -10.85 -8.97
C SER A 73 2.02 -9.55 -8.29
N ALA A 74 2.44 -8.55 -9.08
CA ALA A 74 2.85 -7.25 -8.57
C ALA A 74 2.31 -6.10 -9.42
N LYS A 75 1.96 -4.99 -8.77
CA LYS A 75 1.56 -3.74 -9.42
C LYS A 75 2.25 -2.56 -8.76
N LEU A 76 2.85 -1.70 -9.58
CA LEU A 76 3.28 -0.38 -9.16
C LEU A 76 2.11 0.57 -9.29
N CYS A 77 1.58 1.02 -8.17
CA CYS A 77 0.47 1.96 -8.09
C CYS A 77 1.04 3.37 -7.88
N ILE A 78 0.93 4.25 -8.88
CA ILE A 78 1.51 5.61 -8.82
C ILE A 78 0.45 6.68 -9.05
N PHE A 79 0.53 7.77 -8.28
CA PHE A 79 -0.29 8.96 -8.50
C PHE A 79 0.44 9.93 -9.44
N ASN A 80 -0.05 10.04 -10.67
CA ASN A 80 0.66 10.68 -11.77
C ASN A 80 -0.26 11.39 -12.76
N PHE A 81 0.32 12.34 -13.50
CA PHE A 81 -0.37 13.05 -14.58
C PHE A 81 0.60 13.43 -15.70
N CYS A 82 0.24 13.18 -16.96
CA CYS A 82 0.99 13.70 -18.10
C CYS A 82 0.48 15.11 -18.41
N GLU A 83 1.27 16.12 -18.06
CA GLU A 83 0.92 17.52 -18.28
C GLU A 83 1.10 17.94 -19.73
N LYS A 84 2.15 17.43 -20.38
CA LYS A 84 2.46 17.71 -21.78
C LYS A 84 2.81 16.40 -22.47
N GLY A 85 1.98 15.99 -23.41
CA GLY A 85 2.14 14.76 -24.20
C GLY A 85 0.81 14.36 -24.85
N ASP A 86 0.89 13.72 -26.00
CA ASP A 86 -0.28 13.23 -26.73
C ASP A 86 -0.79 11.89 -26.17
N GLU A 87 -1.91 11.40 -26.71
CA GLU A 87 -2.38 10.03 -26.47
C GLU A 87 -1.24 9.04 -26.71
N GLY A 88 -0.95 8.19 -25.72
CA GLY A 88 0.11 7.20 -25.81
C GLY A 88 1.50 7.68 -25.38
N ALA A 89 1.66 8.95 -24.96
CA ALA A 89 2.91 9.49 -24.43
C ALA A 89 3.50 8.55 -23.36
N PRO A 90 4.78 8.14 -23.47
CA PRO A 90 5.38 7.17 -22.55
C PRO A 90 5.85 7.81 -21.24
N LEU A 91 5.69 7.05 -20.16
CA LEU A 91 6.49 7.08 -18.95
C LEU A 91 7.23 5.74 -18.88
N TYR A 92 8.54 5.78 -19.03
CA TYR A 92 9.40 4.60 -18.90
C TYR A 92 9.67 4.35 -17.42
N ILE A 93 9.57 3.08 -17.03
CA ILE A 93 9.75 2.63 -15.65
C ILE A 93 10.75 1.50 -15.66
N GLU A 94 11.97 1.80 -15.22
CA GLU A 94 13.06 0.83 -15.19
C GLU A 94 13.17 0.20 -13.81
N VAL A 95 13.19 -1.13 -13.76
CA VAL A 95 13.16 -1.90 -12.53
C VAL A 95 14.52 -2.54 -12.27
N ASN A 96 15.12 -2.23 -11.12
CA ASN A 96 16.39 -2.79 -10.66
C ASN A 96 17.62 -2.53 -11.57
N GLY A 97 17.63 -1.38 -12.23
CA GLY A 97 18.82 -0.78 -12.86
C GLY A 97 18.63 -0.39 -14.32
N ILE A 98 19.27 0.73 -14.70
CA ILE A 98 19.10 1.34 -16.01
C ILE A 98 19.70 0.51 -17.14
N GLY A 99 18.98 0.38 -18.24
CA GLY A 99 19.44 -0.32 -19.45
C GLY A 99 19.52 -1.85 -19.35
N LYS A 100 19.02 -2.46 -18.26
CA LYS A 100 19.07 -3.92 -18.05
C LYS A 100 17.92 -4.70 -18.73
N GLY A 101 17.15 -4.05 -19.60
CA GLY A 101 16.02 -4.67 -20.31
C GLY A 101 14.79 -4.94 -19.45
N ARG A 102 14.69 -4.35 -18.25
CA ARG A 102 13.56 -4.48 -17.31
C ARG A 102 12.75 -3.19 -17.26
N THR A 103 12.18 -2.83 -18.41
CA THR A 103 11.47 -1.56 -18.57
C THR A 103 9.99 -1.82 -18.85
N VAL A 104 9.12 -1.28 -18.00
CA VAL A 104 7.68 -1.16 -18.29
C VAL A 104 7.42 0.20 -18.90
N VAL A 105 6.53 0.27 -19.89
CA VAL A 105 6.08 1.54 -20.49
C VAL A 105 4.64 1.80 -20.06
N HIS A 106 4.44 2.76 -19.16
CA HIS A 106 3.12 3.29 -18.88
C HIS A 106 2.78 4.36 -19.92
N ARG A 107 1.59 4.31 -20.50
CA ARG A 107 1.19 5.22 -21.57
C ARG A 107 0.06 6.13 -21.10
N TRP A 108 0.19 7.41 -21.42
CA TRP A 108 -0.86 8.40 -21.16
C TRP A 108 -2.13 8.07 -21.94
N LYS A 109 -3.27 8.21 -21.26
CA LYS A 109 -4.61 8.14 -21.85
C LYS A 109 -5.29 9.49 -21.63
N THR A 110 -5.71 10.14 -22.71
CA THR A 110 -6.42 11.43 -22.70
C THR A 110 -7.84 11.29 -22.15
N ARG A 111 -8.47 10.13 -22.36
CA ARG A 111 -9.74 9.76 -21.72
C ARG A 111 -9.46 8.68 -20.66
N ARG A 112 -9.81 8.99 -19.43
CA ARG A 112 -9.66 8.11 -18.27
C ARG A 112 -11.02 7.81 -17.68
N GLU A 113 -11.14 6.64 -17.08
CA GLU A 113 -12.33 6.30 -16.31
C GLU A 113 -12.41 7.18 -15.06
N TYR A 114 -13.62 7.57 -14.63
CA TYR A 114 -13.76 8.54 -13.55
C TYR A 114 -13.18 8.05 -12.21
N TRP A 115 -13.05 6.73 -12.03
CA TRP A 115 -12.46 6.10 -10.83
C TRP A 115 -10.93 5.98 -10.89
N GLU A 116 -10.30 6.17 -12.06
CA GLU A 116 -8.85 6.13 -12.18
C GLU A 116 -8.21 7.41 -11.62
N ASP A 117 -8.92 8.55 -11.62
CA ASP A 117 -8.43 9.88 -11.27
C ASP A 117 -6.99 10.10 -11.79
N ARG A 118 -5.99 10.01 -10.90
CA ARG A 118 -4.56 10.04 -11.23
C ARG A 118 -3.79 8.79 -10.79
N TRP A 119 -4.47 7.78 -10.25
CA TRP A 119 -3.85 6.51 -9.91
C TRP A 119 -3.73 5.61 -11.14
N ALA A 120 -2.50 5.20 -11.45
CA ALA A 120 -2.24 4.13 -12.40
C ALA A 120 -1.78 2.88 -11.65
N ALA A 121 -2.42 1.74 -11.91
CA ALA A 121 -1.97 0.43 -11.43
C ALA A 121 -1.23 -0.29 -12.57
N ILE A 122 0.09 -0.27 -12.52
CA ILE A 122 0.96 -0.73 -13.60
C ILE A 122 1.47 -2.13 -13.27
N PRO A 123 1.13 -3.18 -14.05
CA PRO A 123 1.66 -4.52 -13.81
C PRO A 123 3.19 -4.54 -13.89
N ILE A 124 3.82 -5.18 -12.90
CA ILE A 124 5.26 -5.39 -12.85
C ILE A 124 5.52 -6.90 -12.89
N PRO A 125 6.37 -7.41 -13.82
CA PRO A 125 6.77 -8.80 -13.82
C PRO A 125 7.45 -9.17 -12.49
N VAL A 126 6.94 -10.21 -11.83
CA VAL A 126 7.38 -10.61 -10.48
C VAL A 126 8.83 -11.07 -10.46
N GLU A 127 9.30 -11.67 -11.56
CA GLU A 127 10.68 -12.13 -11.77
C GLU A 127 11.69 -10.97 -11.87
N TRP A 128 11.23 -9.73 -12.00
CA TRP A 128 12.09 -8.55 -11.97
C TRP A 128 12.35 -8.07 -10.54
N LEU A 129 11.53 -8.48 -9.58
CA LEU A 129 11.64 -8.13 -8.17
C LEU A 129 12.66 -9.03 -7.46
N LYS A 130 13.26 -8.51 -6.40
CA LYS A 130 14.26 -9.21 -5.58
C LYS A 130 14.03 -8.96 -4.10
N LYS A 131 14.59 -9.82 -3.24
CA LYS A 131 14.67 -9.54 -1.80
C LYS A 131 15.51 -8.28 -1.54
N GLY A 132 15.09 -7.45 -0.60
CA GLY A 132 15.72 -6.20 -0.23
C GLY A 132 15.21 -5.00 -1.05
N ILE A 133 16.09 -4.02 -1.31
CA ILE A 133 15.75 -2.80 -2.03
C ILE A 133 15.49 -3.08 -3.51
N ASN A 134 14.33 -2.65 -3.99
CA ASN A 134 13.95 -2.64 -5.40
C ASN A 134 13.84 -1.20 -5.88
N GLU A 135 14.59 -0.86 -6.92
CA GLU A 135 14.59 0.48 -7.52
C GLU A 135 13.62 0.53 -8.69
N PHE A 136 12.85 1.62 -8.75
CA PHE A 136 11.96 1.99 -9.86
C PHE A 136 12.36 3.38 -10.32
N VAL A 137 12.93 3.47 -11.53
CA VAL A 137 13.37 4.74 -12.12
C VAL A 137 12.36 5.17 -13.18
N PHE A 138 11.86 6.39 -13.05
CA PHE A 138 10.87 6.99 -13.94
C PHE A 138 11.53 8.06 -14.81
N HIS A 139 11.33 7.96 -16.13
CA HIS A 139 11.79 8.94 -17.09
C HIS A 139 10.90 8.99 -18.33
N CYS A 140 11.05 10.05 -19.13
CA CYS A 140 10.31 10.23 -20.37
C CYS A 140 11.12 11.09 -21.35
N ASP A 141 10.63 11.17 -22.59
CA ASP A 141 11.29 11.92 -23.65
C ASP A 141 11.32 13.45 -23.34
N LYS A 142 12.27 14.17 -23.94
CA LYS A 142 12.58 15.59 -23.65
C LYS A 142 11.42 16.58 -23.81
N ASP A 143 10.41 16.25 -24.62
CA ASP A 143 9.26 17.12 -24.88
C ASP A 143 7.97 16.68 -24.17
N ILE A 144 8.06 15.58 -23.42
CA ILE A 144 6.98 15.03 -22.60
C ILE A 144 7.19 15.45 -21.16
N VAL A 145 6.12 15.81 -20.46
CA VAL A 145 6.17 16.21 -19.05
C VAL A 145 5.21 15.34 -18.25
N TRP A 146 5.77 14.56 -17.33
CA TRP A 146 5.02 13.82 -16.32
C TRP A 146 5.19 14.46 -14.95
N ASN A 147 4.10 14.48 -14.20
CA ASN A 147 4.06 14.94 -12.82
C ASN A 147 3.92 13.74 -11.88
N LEU A 148 4.83 13.62 -10.92
CA LEU A 148 4.74 12.65 -9.81
C LEU A 148 4.54 13.42 -8.50
N TRP A 149 3.47 13.10 -7.77
CA TRP A 149 3.17 13.79 -6.52
C TRP A 149 4.12 13.40 -5.41
N ILE A 150 4.38 14.35 -4.51
CA ILE A 150 5.26 14.18 -3.36
C ILE A 150 4.46 14.40 -2.08
N ASP A 151 4.56 13.47 -1.14
CA ASP A 151 4.08 13.58 0.24
C ASP A 151 5.28 13.69 1.20
N ASN A 152 5.02 14.01 2.46
CA ASN A 152 6.03 13.99 3.51
C ASN A 152 6.64 12.58 3.67
N CYS A 153 7.94 12.53 3.91
CA CYS A 153 8.67 11.28 4.09
C CYS A 153 8.40 10.61 5.45
N ARG A 154 8.31 9.28 5.46
CA ARG A 154 8.58 8.44 6.63
C ARG A 154 10.00 7.90 6.49
N TRP A 155 10.93 8.44 7.29
CA TRP A 155 12.34 8.06 7.25
C TRP A 155 12.56 6.52 7.28
N PRO A 156 13.55 6.00 6.53
CA PRO A 156 14.51 6.71 5.68
C PRO A 156 13.94 7.14 4.31
N ASN A 157 14.57 8.13 3.67
CA ASN A 157 14.22 8.53 2.31
C ASN A 157 14.46 7.38 1.32
N ARG A 158 13.47 7.13 0.48
CA ARG A 158 13.41 6.13 -0.58
C ARG A 158 12.98 6.72 -1.91
N SER A 159 12.78 8.03 -1.98
CA SER A 159 12.58 8.75 -3.22
C SER A 159 13.76 9.67 -3.52
N ALA A 160 14.10 9.80 -4.79
CA ALA A 160 15.17 10.68 -5.23
C ALA A 160 14.90 11.27 -6.61
N LYS A 161 15.47 12.45 -6.84
CA LYS A 161 15.48 13.14 -8.12
C LYS A 161 16.87 13.09 -8.74
N SER A 162 16.94 12.95 -10.05
CA SER A 162 18.15 13.20 -10.85
C SER A 162 17.89 14.36 -11.79
N ILE A 163 18.92 15.17 -12.06
CA ILE A 163 18.89 16.26 -13.05
C ILE A 163 19.87 16.03 -14.21
N ASP A 164 20.54 14.87 -14.21
CA ASP A 164 21.62 14.50 -15.13
C ASP A 164 21.35 13.16 -15.84
N GLY A 165 20.07 12.78 -15.96
CA GLY A 165 19.67 11.55 -16.67
C GLY A 165 20.01 10.27 -15.92
N GLY A 166 19.91 10.30 -14.58
CA GLY A 166 20.11 9.14 -13.70
C GLY A 166 21.56 8.86 -13.32
N LEU A 167 22.51 9.75 -13.64
CA LEU A 167 23.91 9.59 -13.26
C LEU A 167 24.13 9.84 -11.77
N SER A 168 23.43 10.82 -11.20
CA SER A 168 23.42 11.12 -9.76
C SER A 168 22.00 11.27 -9.21
N TRP A 169 21.84 11.06 -7.91
CA TRP A 169 20.54 11.02 -7.23
C TRP A 169 20.56 11.88 -5.97
N ASN A 170 19.59 12.78 -5.85
CA ASN A 170 19.37 13.60 -4.66
C ASN A 170 18.10 13.14 -3.93
N TYR A 171 18.28 12.68 -2.70
CA TYR A 171 17.21 12.15 -1.85
C TYR A 171 16.59 13.21 -0.93
N GLU A 172 17.22 14.38 -0.78
CA GLU A 172 16.83 15.40 0.21
C GLU A 172 16.17 16.63 -0.42
N ARG A 173 16.28 16.76 -1.75
CA ARG A 173 15.86 17.95 -2.48
C ARG A 173 15.13 17.55 -3.74
N MET A 174 13.81 17.55 -3.62
CA MET A 174 12.87 17.15 -4.65
C MET A 174 11.84 18.26 -4.90
N GLY A 175 11.02 18.04 -5.93
CA GLY A 175 9.96 18.95 -6.32
C GLY A 175 10.47 20.18 -7.07
N PHE A 176 9.54 21.07 -7.37
CA PHE A 176 9.84 22.32 -8.06
C PHE A 176 10.80 23.20 -7.23
N ASN A 177 11.88 23.68 -7.85
CA ASN A 177 12.94 24.44 -7.19
C ASN A 177 13.51 23.78 -5.92
N ASP A 178 13.54 22.44 -5.89
CA ASP A 178 14.17 21.67 -4.80
C ASP A 178 13.52 21.98 -3.42
N SER A 179 12.22 22.29 -3.44
CA SER A 179 11.50 22.88 -2.31
C SER A 179 11.15 21.93 -1.18
N CYS A 180 11.26 20.62 -1.39
CA CYS A 180 10.83 19.63 -0.41
C CYS A 180 11.73 18.41 -0.32
N ASP A 181 11.80 17.86 0.88
CA ASP A 181 12.28 16.52 1.21
C ASP A 181 11.04 15.63 1.44
N GLY A 182 10.88 14.56 0.66
CA GLY A 182 9.63 13.82 0.64
C GLY A 182 9.66 12.51 -0.14
N GLU A 183 8.51 11.86 -0.24
CA GLU A 183 8.33 10.59 -0.93
C GLU A 183 7.39 10.74 -2.11
N TYR A 184 7.74 10.16 -3.26
CA TYR A 184 6.80 10.01 -4.34
C TYR A 184 5.59 9.20 -3.88
N VAL A 185 4.40 9.65 -4.27
CA VAL A 185 3.12 8.94 -4.04
C VAL A 185 3.06 7.72 -4.95
N ALA A 186 3.72 6.68 -4.47
CA ALA A 186 3.92 5.42 -5.14
C ALA A 186 3.79 4.30 -4.12
N ARG A 187 3.04 3.27 -4.47
CA ARG A 187 2.79 2.09 -3.65
C ARG A 187 3.10 0.85 -4.46
N LEU A 188 3.77 -0.12 -3.85
CA LEU A 188 3.96 -1.42 -4.44
C LEU A 188 2.91 -2.37 -3.86
N TRP A 189 1.97 -2.78 -4.71
CA TRP A 189 0.98 -3.79 -4.39
C TRP A 189 1.51 -5.15 -4.79
N LEU A 190 1.53 -6.09 -3.84
CA LEU A 190 2.04 -7.45 -4.01
C LEU A 190 0.95 -8.44 -3.66
N GLU A 191 0.61 -9.33 -4.59
CA GLU A 191 -0.31 -10.44 -4.32
C GLU A 191 0.43 -11.56 -3.60
N ARG A 192 0.26 -11.62 -2.29
CA ARG A 192 0.62 -12.74 -1.42
C ARG A 192 -0.24 -12.68 -0.16
N TYR A 193 -0.25 -13.73 0.63
CA TYR A 193 -0.87 -13.67 1.95
C TYR A 193 0.03 -12.89 2.92
N GLU A 194 -0.58 -12.10 3.79
CA GLU A 194 0.12 -11.57 4.97
C GLU A 194 0.55 -12.75 5.87
N ASP A 195 1.74 -12.68 6.50
CA ASP A 195 2.27 -13.79 7.31
C ASP A 195 1.44 -14.04 8.58
N ARG A 196 0.70 -13.00 9.02
CA ARG A 196 -0.15 -13.01 10.20
C ARG A 196 -1.22 -11.92 10.10
N GLY A 197 -2.29 -12.12 10.85
CA GLY A 197 -3.32 -11.12 11.08
C GLY A 197 -3.93 -11.34 12.46
N THR A 198 -4.42 -10.25 13.04
CA THR A 198 -5.00 -10.23 14.38
C THR A 198 -6.44 -9.79 14.31
N ILE A 199 -7.30 -10.58 14.94
CA ILE A 199 -8.68 -10.20 15.25
C ILE A 199 -8.87 -10.22 16.77
N THR A 200 -9.43 -9.14 17.28
CA THR A 200 -9.68 -8.93 18.70
C THR A 200 -11.18 -8.85 18.89
N SER A 201 -11.75 -9.76 19.68
CA SER A 201 -13.19 -9.74 19.98
C SER A 201 -13.62 -8.38 20.54
N PRO A 202 -14.90 -7.98 20.37
CA PRO A 202 -15.44 -6.88 21.16
C PRO A 202 -15.28 -7.15 22.66
N VAL A 203 -15.42 -6.08 23.47
CA VAL A 203 -15.36 -6.20 24.93
C VAL A 203 -16.44 -7.16 25.42
N LEU A 204 -16.01 -8.29 25.99
CA LEU A 204 -16.92 -9.25 26.60
C LEU A 204 -17.16 -8.88 28.06
N ASN A 205 -18.24 -8.15 28.32
CA ASN A 205 -18.69 -7.90 29.68
C ASN A 205 -19.38 -9.16 30.25
N LEU A 206 -18.62 -9.95 31.00
CA LEU A 206 -19.10 -11.21 31.59
C LEU A 206 -20.27 -11.01 32.56
N ALA A 207 -20.33 -9.85 33.24
CA ALA A 207 -21.39 -9.56 34.19
C ALA A 207 -22.72 -9.29 33.48
N SER A 208 -22.69 -8.56 32.35
CA SER A 208 -23.89 -8.37 31.51
C SER A 208 -24.32 -9.63 30.77
N LEU A 209 -23.40 -10.56 30.51
CA LEU A 209 -23.75 -11.87 29.97
C LEU A 209 -24.46 -12.74 31.04
N ALA A 210 -24.06 -12.63 32.30
CA ALA A 210 -24.64 -13.39 33.41
C ALA A 210 -25.95 -12.77 33.96
N PHE A 211 -26.17 -11.46 33.78
CA PHE A 211 -27.28 -10.73 34.38
C PHE A 211 -27.79 -9.59 33.50
N LYS A 212 -29.11 -9.48 33.33
CA LYS A 212 -29.77 -8.47 32.46
C LYS A 212 -30.44 -7.31 33.21
N GLY A 213 -30.23 -7.17 34.52
CA GLY A 213 -30.79 -6.05 35.30
C GLY A 213 -29.90 -4.81 35.32
N SER A 214 -30.41 -3.72 35.92
CA SER A 214 -29.81 -2.39 35.88
C SER A 214 -28.45 -2.26 36.57
N ILE A 215 -28.18 -3.11 37.56
CA ILE A 215 -26.92 -3.16 38.31
C ILE A 215 -26.41 -4.58 38.29
N SER A 216 -25.27 -4.80 37.65
CA SER A 216 -24.65 -6.13 37.60
C SER A 216 -24.16 -6.56 38.99
N PRO A 217 -24.44 -7.80 39.45
CA PRO A 217 -23.93 -8.30 40.71
C PRO A 217 -22.42 -8.54 40.64
N ARG A 218 -21.77 -8.66 41.81
CA ARG A 218 -20.38 -9.12 41.87
C ARG A 218 -20.30 -10.54 41.33
N ILE A 219 -19.51 -10.75 40.28
CA ILE A 219 -19.23 -12.06 39.71
C ILE A 219 -17.79 -12.48 40.02
N VAL A 220 -17.56 -13.79 40.12
CA VAL A 220 -16.23 -14.40 40.19
C VAL A 220 -16.12 -15.38 39.05
N LEU A 221 -15.25 -15.08 38.08
CA LEU A 221 -14.93 -16.01 37.01
C LEU A 221 -14.06 -17.14 37.56
N LYS A 222 -14.54 -18.37 37.48
CA LYS A 222 -13.79 -19.56 37.94
C LYS A 222 -12.91 -20.15 36.86
N SER A 223 -13.36 -20.11 35.60
CA SER A 223 -12.65 -20.65 34.45
C SER A 223 -13.11 -19.97 33.16
N LEU A 224 -12.20 -19.82 32.21
CA LEU A 224 -12.49 -19.39 30.83
C LEU A 224 -11.80 -20.38 29.88
N SER A 225 -12.53 -20.84 28.87
CA SER A 225 -11.99 -21.70 27.81
C SER A 225 -12.27 -21.06 26.46
N LEU A 226 -11.24 -21.02 25.61
CA LEU A 226 -11.37 -20.66 24.20
C LEU A 226 -11.17 -21.94 23.38
N SER A 227 -12.06 -22.17 22.41
CA SER A 227 -11.97 -23.30 21.49
C SER A 227 -12.14 -22.80 20.06
N PHE A 228 -11.37 -23.39 19.15
CA PHE A 228 -11.49 -23.18 17.71
C PHE A 228 -11.92 -24.50 17.07
N GLN A 229 -12.88 -24.44 16.15
CA GLN A 229 -13.29 -25.58 15.32
C GLN A 229 -13.07 -25.20 13.86
N ALA A 230 -12.21 -25.95 13.17
CA ALA A 230 -12.16 -25.97 11.73
C ALA A 230 -13.28 -26.92 11.24
N LEU A 231 -14.15 -26.42 10.38
CA LEU A 231 -15.16 -27.23 9.67
C LEU A 231 -14.56 -27.86 8.42
#